data_AF-A0AAD3NVL4-F1
#
_entry.id   AF-A0AAD3NVL4-F1
#
_cell.length_a   1.000
_cell.length_b   1.000
_cell.length_c   1.000
_cell.angle_alpha   90.00
_cell.angle_beta   90.00
_cell.angle_gamma   90.00
#
_symmetry.space_group_name_H-M   'P 1'
#
loop_
_entity.id
_entity.type
_entity.pdbx_description
1 polymer ?
#
loop_
_entity_poly.entity_id
_entity_poly.type
_entity_poly.pdbx_seq_one_letter_code
_entity_poly.pdbx_strand_id
1 'polypeptide(L)'
;MKDYIARFGHGSAKLARQAQSKEKTLAKMVNAGLTEKVTSDKLMEFYFPACGKIPPPVLMIQNISFRYSEKSSWIYKDLELGIDLDSRIALVGPNGCGKSTFLKLICGDLIPQDGLIRRHSHLRIANYHQHLAEALDLSLSALEYMMKCFPDVKEREEMRRIIGRYGLSGRQQICPMRHLSDGQRCRVVFAWLAFQVPHLLLLDEPTNHLDMETIDALADAINDFEGGMILVSHDFRLIGQVAKEIWICENSTIRKWNKGIIEYKNHLRNKMLKESEFETG
;
A
#
# COMPACT_ATOMS: atom_id res chain seq x y z
N MET A 1 -11.17 -27.81 -15.34
CA MET A 1 -12.01 -29.04 -15.20
C MET A 1 -13.51 -28.72 -15.24
N LYS A 2 -13.95 -27.60 -14.66
CA LYS A 2 -15.30 -27.05 -14.86
C LYS A 2 -15.63 -26.77 -16.34
N ASP A 3 -14.64 -26.29 -17.12
CA ASP A 3 -14.83 -26.01 -18.56
C ASP A 3 -15.05 -27.24 -19.46
N TYR A 4 -14.65 -28.44 -19.00
CA TYR A 4 -14.89 -29.68 -19.75
C TYR A 4 -16.35 -30.15 -19.57
N ILE A 5 -16.97 -29.85 -18.43
CA ILE A 5 -18.35 -30.24 -18.13
C ILE A 5 -19.34 -29.33 -18.89
N ALA A 6 -19.03 -28.04 -18.99
CA ALA A 6 -19.83 -27.09 -19.75
C ALA A 6 -19.84 -27.38 -21.27
N ARG A 7 -18.75 -27.92 -21.83
CA ARG A 7 -18.62 -28.20 -23.27
C ARG A 7 -19.24 -29.52 -23.73
N PHE A 8 -19.39 -30.52 -22.86
CA PHE A 8 -19.80 -31.88 -23.26
C PHE A 8 -21.12 -32.36 -22.65
N GLY A 9 -21.86 -31.50 -21.94
CA GLY A 9 -23.14 -31.81 -21.31
C GLY A 9 -24.31 -32.14 -22.26
N HIS A 10 -24.13 -31.92 -23.57
CA HIS A 10 -25.14 -32.22 -24.60
C HIS A 10 -24.72 -33.35 -25.58
N GLY A 11 -23.65 -34.10 -25.25
CA GLY A 11 -23.19 -35.26 -26.02
C GLY A 11 -23.75 -36.60 -25.52
N SER A 12 -23.60 -37.66 -26.32
CA SER A 12 -24.21 -39.00 -26.18
C SER A 12 -24.34 -39.56 -24.76
N ALA A 13 -25.35 -40.41 -24.52
CA ALA A 13 -25.73 -40.96 -23.21
C ALA A 13 -24.58 -41.57 -22.37
N LYS A 14 -23.47 -41.96 -23.01
CA LYS A 14 -22.26 -42.46 -22.34
C LYS A 14 -21.43 -41.35 -21.67
N LEU A 15 -21.37 -40.15 -22.27
CA LEU A 15 -20.68 -38.97 -21.74
C LEU A 15 -21.47 -38.32 -20.58
N ALA A 16 -22.81 -38.27 -20.68
CA ALA A 16 -23.68 -37.78 -19.62
C ALA A 16 -23.56 -38.60 -18.31
N ARG A 17 -23.49 -39.94 -18.41
CA ARG A 17 -23.23 -40.82 -17.25
C ARG A 17 -21.84 -40.62 -16.64
N GLN A 18 -20.83 -40.33 -17.47
CA GLN A 18 -19.47 -40.08 -16.99
C GLN A 18 -19.35 -38.74 -16.26
N ALA A 19 -20.07 -37.71 -16.73
CA ALA A 19 -20.18 -36.41 -16.07
C ALA A 19 -20.89 -36.55 -14.70
N GLN A 20 -22.04 -37.22 -14.64
CA GLN A 20 -22.79 -37.45 -13.38
C GLN A 20 -21.99 -38.28 -12.36
N SER A 21 -21.20 -39.26 -12.79
CA SER A 21 -20.34 -40.04 -11.89
C SER A 21 -19.24 -39.19 -11.26
N LYS A 22 -18.62 -38.29 -12.05
CA LYS A 22 -17.61 -37.34 -11.55
C LYS A 22 -18.22 -36.29 -10.62
N GLU A 23 -19.43 -35.84 -10.92
CA GLU A 23 -20.19 -34.89 -10.08
C GLU A 23 -20.55 -35.51 -8.72
N LYS A 24 -20.98 -36.78 -8.71
CA LYS A 24 -21.28 -37.54 -7.49
C LYS A 24 -20.02 -37.86 -6.67
N THR A 25 -18.87 -38.01 -7.33
CA THR A 25 -17.57 -38.17 -6.67
C THR A 25 -17.08 -36.84 -6.08
N LEU A 26 -17.26 -35.73 -6.79
CA LEU A 26 -16.99 -34.37 -6.30
C LEU A 26 -17.85 -34.03 -5.08
N ALA A 27 -19.15 -34.37 -5.13
CA ALA A 27 -20.08 -34.19 -4.02
C ALA A 27 -19.71 -35.04 -2.79
N LYS A 28 -19.18 -36.26 -2.99
CA LYS A 28 -18.65 -37.09 -1.90
C LYS A 28 -17.36 -36.52 -1.29
N MET A 29 -16.49 -35.91 -2.09
CA MET A 29 -15.28 -35.24 -1.60
C MET A 29 -15.62 -33.98 -0.77
N VAL A 30 -16.66 -33.24 -1.15
CA VAL A 30 -17.17 -32.08 -0.38
C VAL A 30 -17.81 -32.50 0.95
N ASN A 31 -18.55 -33.61 0.99
CA ASN A 31 -19.15 -34.14 2.21
C ASN A 31 -18.15 -34.81 3.17
N ALA A 32 -16.94 -35.13 2.72
CA ALA A 32 -15.90 -35.77 3.54
C ALA A 32 -15.04 -34.78 4.37
N GLY A 33 -15.36 -33.49 4.36
CA GLY A 33 -14.72 -32.50 5.24
C GLY A 33 -13.24 -32.19 4.92
N LEU A 34 -12.74 -32.58 3.75
CA LEU A 34 -11.34 -32.38 3.32
C LEU A 34 -11.09 -31.05 2.58
N THR A 35 -12.10 -30.20 2.48
CA THR A 35 -11.95 -28.82 2.06
C THR A 35 -12.78 -27.94 2.98
N GLU A 36 -12.13 -26.97 3.64
CA GLU A 36 -12.86 -25.89 4.31
C GLU A 36 -13.80 -25.26 3.26
N LYS A 37 -15.08 -25.08 3.62
CA LYS A 37 -15.94 -24.19 2.83
C LYS A 37 -15.17 -22.90 2.70
N VAL A 38 -14.86 -22.50 1.47
CA VAL A 38 -14.42 -21.14 1.16
C VAL A 38 -15.52 -20.25 1.71
N THR A 39 -15.31 -19.77 2.94
CA THR A 39 -16.07 -18.65 3.47
C THR A 39 -15.82 -17.57 2.45
N SER A 40 -16.88 -17.13 1.78
CA SER A 40 -16.84 -15.90 1.00
C SER A 40 -16.18 -14.87 1.91
N ASP A 41 -14.95 -14.49 1.59
CA ASP A 41 -14.30 -13.40 2.30
C ASP A 41 -15.30 -12.25 2.24
N LYS A 42 -15.70 -11.75 3.40
CA LYS A 42 -16.47 -10.52 3.48
C LYS A 42 -15.77 -9.53 2.57
N LEU A 43 -16.54 -8.85 1.70
CA LEU A 43 -16.02 -7.81 0.82
C LEU A 43 -15.08 -6.93 1.63
N MET A 44 -13.81 -6.98 1.24
CA MET A 44 -12.74 -6.31 1.92
C MET A 44 -12.79 -4.85 1.50
N GLU A 45 -13.05 -3.97 2.45
CA GLU A 45 -13.18 -2.53 2.18
C GLU A 45 -12.13 -1.78 2.98
N PHE A 46 -10.98 -1.53 2.36
CA PHE A 46 -10.09 -0.53 2.92
C PHE A 46 -10.80 0.81 2.99
N TYR A 47 -10.52 1.55 4.05
CA TYR A 47 -11.16 2.83 4.30
C TYR A 47 -10.21 3.73 5.06
N PHE A 48 -10.12 4.99 4.64
CA PHE A 48 -9.43 6.02 5.40
C PHE A 48 -10.48 7.06 5.81
N PRO A 49 -10.65 7.32 7.11
CA PRO A 49 -11.66 8.27 7.58
C PRO A 49 -11.33 9.69 7.11
N ALA A 50 -12.38 10.47 6.85
CA ALA A 50 -12.25 11.88 6.50
C ALA A 50 -11.47 12.64 7.59
N CYS A 51 -10.40 13.32 7.16
CA CYS A 51 -9.45 13.95 8.07
C CYS A 51 -9.82 15.38 8.48
N GLY A 52 -10.85 15.96 7.85
CA GLY A 52 -11.16 17.39 7.93
C GLY A 52 -10.25 18.22 7.02
N LYS A 53 -10.38 19.55 7.10
CA LYS A 53 -9.61 20.49 6.26
C LYS A 53 -8.44 21.09 7.03
N ILE A 54 -7.31 21.24 6.35
CA ILE A 54 -6.13 21.99 6.79
C ILE A 54 -5.87 23.07 5.73
N PRO A 55 -5.64 24.34 6.12
CA PRO A 55 -5.29 25.38 5.16
C PRO A 55 -3.92 25.12 4.53
N PRO A 56 -3.74 25.40 3.22
CA PRO A 56 -2.44 25.32 2.59
C PRO A 56 -1.49 26.42 3.12
N PRO A 57 -0.17 26.20 3.10
CA PRO A 57 0.51 24.96 2.70
C PRO A 57 0.49 23.89 3.81
N VAL A 58 0.20 22.63 3.45
CA VAL A 58 0.18 21.52 4.43
C VAL A 58 1.60 21.14 4.82
N LEU A 59 2.48 20.97 3.84
CA LEU A 59 3.90 20.70 4.03
C LEU A 59 4.72 21.48 2.99
N MET A 60 5.68 22.26 3.46
CA MET A 60 6.54 23.09 2.64
C MET A 60 8.01 22.76 2.94
N ILE A 61 8.77 22.48 1.89
CA ILE A 61 10.17 22.08 1.92
C ILE A 61 10.93 23.20 1.22
N GLN A 62 11.86 23.84 1.92
CA GLN A 62 12.60 24.99 1.41
C GLN A 62 14.10 24.75 1.53
N ASN A 63 14.79 24.76 0.40
CA ASN A 63 16.26 24.75 0.29
C ASN A 63 16.91 23.57 1.05
N ILE A 64 16.22 22.42 1.07
CA ILE A 64 16.68 21.27 1.84
C ILE A 64 17.90 20.63 1.19
N SER A 65 18.98 20.53 1.94
CA SER A 65 20.16 19.74 1.57
C SER A 65 20.39 18.64 2.60
N PHE A 66 20.53 17.40 2.12
CA PHE A 66 20.69 16.24 2.98
C PHE A 66 21.70 15.21 2.47
N ARG A 67 22.52 14.68 3.39
CA ARG A 67 23.38 13.50 3.20
C ARG A 67 23.51 12.72 4.52
N TYR A 68 23.73 11.42 4.47
CA TYR A 68 23.84 10.60 5.69
C TYR A 68 25.14 10.85 6.48
N SER A 69 26.20 11.25 5.80
CA SER A 69 27.48 11.57 6.42
C SER A 69 28.24 12.61 5.60
N GLU A 70 29.21 13.28 6.23
CA GLU A 70 30.09 14.24 5.56
C GLU A 70 30.87 13.65 4.37
N LYS A 71 31.07 12.33 4.37
CA LYS A 71 31.80 11.59 3.33
C LYS A 71 30.89 11.00 2.25
N SER A 72 29.58 10.95 2.48
CA SER A 72 28.63 10.44 1.50
C SER A 72 28.25 11.53 0.50
N SER A 73 27.87 11.12 -0.71
CA SER A 73 27.26 12.00 -1.71
C SER A 73 25.97 12.64 -1.17
N TRP A 74 25.63 13.80 -1.72
CA TRP A 74 24.36 14.46 -1.43
C TRP A 74 23.20 13.60 -1.93
N ILE A 75 22.27 13.28 -1.04
CA ILE A 75 20.99 12.68 -1.41
C ILE A 75 20.06 13.76 -1.94
N TYR A 76 20.05 14.92 -1.27
CA TYR A 76 19.34 16.11 -1.74
C TYR A 76 20.23 17.33 -1.65
N LYS A 77 20.11 18.22 -2.63
CA LYS A 77 20.75 19.53 -2.64
C LYS A 77 19.74 20.58 -3.12
N ASP A 78 19.55 21.62 -2.32
CA ASP A 78 18.68 22.76 -2.61
C ASP A 78 17.24 22.34 -3.02
N LEU A 79 16.67 21.36 -2.31
CA LEU A 79 15.36 20.81 -2.62
C LEU A 79 14.24 21.76 -2.17
N GLU A 80 13.35 22.11 -3.09
CA GLU A 80 12.17 22.94 -2.85
C GLU A 80 10.91 22.26 -3.38
N LEU A 81 9.94 22.01 -2.49
CA LEU A 81 8.69 21.32 -2.81
C LEU A 81 7.55 21.80 -1.89
N GLY A 82 6.33 21.71 -2.41
CA GLY A 82 5.10 21.94 -1.65
C GLY A 82 4.15 20.76 -1.80
N ILE A 83 3.48 20.39 -0.72
CA ILE A 83 2.45 19.36 -0.67
C ILE A 83 1.23 19.96 0.03
N ASP A 84 0.09 19.79 -0.60
CA ASP A 84 -1.22 20.22 -0.13
C ASP A 84 -2.12 19.02 0.17
N LEU A 85 -3.29 19.27 0.73
CA LEU A 85 -4.20 18.22 1.19
C LEU A 85 -4.87 17.45 0.04
N ASP A 86 -4.93 18.04 -1.15
CA ASP A 86 -5.45 17.41 -2.36
C ASP A 86 -4.34 16.79 -3.24
N SER A 87 -3.07 16.90 -2.81
CA SER A 87 -1.93 16.35 -3.54
C SER A 87 -2.06 14.82 -3.63
N ARG A 88 -1.92 14.28 -4.85
CA ARG A 88 -1.90 12.84 -5.14
C ARG A 88 -0.62 12.51 -5.90
N ILE A 89 0.47 12.28 -5.17
CA ILE A 89 1.82 12.22 -5.73
C ILE A 89 2.29 10.78 -5.83
N ALA A 90 2.79 10.38 -7.00
CA ALA A 90 3.64 9.19 -7.15
C ALA A 90 5.11 9.61 -7.19
N LEU A 91 5.91 9.14 -6.24
CA LEU A 91 7.35 9.37 -6.17
C LEU A 91 8.10 8.20 -6.80
N VAL A 92 8.69 8.45 -7.96
CA VAL A 92 9.38 7.45 -8.79
C VAL A 92 10.86 7.79 -8.94
N GLY A 93 11.68 6.78 -9.25
CA GLY A 93 13.12 6.94 -9.44
C GLY A 93 13.88 5.64 -9.15
N PRO A 94 15.17 5.57 -9.49
CA PRO A 94 15.98 4.37 -9.32
C PRO A 94 16.14 3.99 -7.83
N ASN A 95 16.56 2.75 -7.58
CA ASN A 95 16.84 2.31 -6.22
C ASN A 95 18.04 3.06 -5.65
N GLY A 96 17.96 3.45 -4.37
CA GLY A 96 18.99 4.25 -3.71
C GLY A 96 19.00 5.74 -4.06
N CYS A 97 18.07 6.26 -4.87
CA CYS A 97 18.02 7.69 -5.21
C CYS A 97 17.53 8.61 -4.08
N GLY A 98 17.00 8.05 -2.98
CA GLY A 98 16.57 8.82 -1.81
C GLY A 98 15.07 8.78 -1.50
N LYS A 99 14.21 8.05 -2.23
CA LYS A 99 12.75 8.01 -2.00
C LYS A 99 12.35 7.80 -0.53
N SER A 100 12.83 6.74 0.10
CA SER A 100 12.55 6.50 1.53
C SER A 100 13.24 7.53 2.46
N THR A 101 14.36 8.12 2.03
CA THR A 101 15.00 9.24 2.75
C THR A 101 14.11 10.48 2.73
N PHE A 102 13.46 10.78 1.61
CA PHE A 102 12.49 11.87 1.50
C PHE A 102 11.33 11.66 2.46
N LEU A 103 10.75 10.44 2.50
CA LEU A 103 9.68 10.11 3.43
C LEU A 103 10.11 10.30 4.90
N LYS A 104 11.32 9.86 5.27
CA LYS A 104 11.88 10.06 6.62
C LYS A 104 12.10 11.54 6.97
N LEU A 105 12.54 12.36 6.02
CA LEU A 105 12.70 13.81 6.22
C LEU A 105 11.34 14.49 6.47
N ILE A 106 10.31 14.16 5.69
CA ILE A 106 8.96 14.73 5.88
C ILE A 106 8.22 14.15 7.09
N CYS A 107 8.62 12.97 7.60
CA CYS A 107 8.17 12.44 8.90
C CYS A 107 8.91 13.05 10.09
N GLY A 108 10.15 13.49 9.88
CA GLY A 108 10.98 14.13 10.91
C GLY A 108 11.93 13.17 11.60
N ASP A 109 12.04 11.96 11.07
CA ASP A 109 12.98 10.94 11.52
C ASP A 109 14.42 11.31 11.15
N LEU A 110 14.58 12.19 10.16
CA LEU A 110 15.86 12.74 9.71
C LEU A 110 15.83 14.26 9.78
N ILE A 111 16.95 14.84 10.18
CA ILE A 111 17.17 16.29 10.25
C ILE A 111 18.03 16.70 9.04
N PRO A 112 17.59 17.67 8.23
CA PRO A 112 18.38 18.18 7.12
C PRO A 112 19.63 18.94 7.62
N GLN A 113 20.69 18.98 6.82
CA GLN A 113 21.87 19.80 7.12
C GLN A 113 21.62 21.28 6.86
N ASP A 114 20.83 21.58 5.84
CA ASP A 114 20.46 22.94 5.45
C ASP A 114 19.00 22.98 4.99
N GLY A 115 18.37 24.15 5.05
CA GLY A 115 16.97 24.37 4.71
C GLY A 115 16.00 24.07 5.85
N LEU A 116 14.70 24.14 5.52
CA LEU A 116 13.62 23.96 6.50
C LEU A 116 12.44 23.16 5.91
N ILE A 117 11.92 22.23 6.71
CA ILE A 117 10.63 21.56 6.45
C ILE A 117 9.60 22.15 7.40
N ARG A 118 8.66 22.93 6.85
CA ARG A 118 7.52 23.49 7.58
C ARG A 118 6.31 22.59 7.42
N ARG A 119 5.74 22.20 8.55
CA ARG A 119 4.50 21.41 8.61
C ARG A 119 3.42 22.23 9.26
N HIS A 120 2.19 22.11 8.78
CA HIS A 120 1.06 22.64 9.51
C HIS A 120 0.97 21.99 10.90
N SER A 121 0.66 22.77 11.94
CA SER A 121 0.69 22.32 13.36
C SER A 121 -0.23 21.14 13.67
N HIS A 122 -1.37 21.06 12.95
CA HIS A 122 -2.35 19.99 13.10
C HIS A 122 -2.17 18.84 12.09
N LEU A 123 -1.12 18.85 11.27
CA LEU A 123 -0.85 17.80 10.30
C LEU A 123 -0.64 16.45 11.01
N ARG A 124 -1.39 15.44 10.58
CA ARG A 124 -1.24 14.04 11.02
C ARG A 124 -0.76 13.24 9.82
N ILE A 125 0.38 12.61 9.95
CA ILE A 125 1.00 11.83 8.88
C ILE A 125 0.93 10.36 9.29
N ALA A 126 0.37 9.52 8.41
CA ALA A 126 0.43 8.08 8.54
C ALA A 126 1.45 7.55 7.52
N ASN A 127 2.49 6.89 8.01
CA ASN A 127 3.61 6.41 7.19
C ASN A 127 3.63 4.88 7.15
N TYR A 128 3.21 4.30 6.03
CA TYR A 128 3.40 2.90 5.71
C TYR A 128 4.79 2.71 5.11
N HIS A 129 5.63 1.93 5.78
CA HIS A 129 6.93 1.53 5.27
C HIS A 129 7.04 0.01 5.20
N GLN A 130 7.87 -0.51 4.29
CA GLN A 130 7.99 -1.94 4.00
C GLN A 130 8.21 -2.82 5.25
N HIS A 131 8.97 -2.34 6.24
CA HIS A 131 9.27 -3.08 7.48
C HIS A 131 8.26 -2.84 8.62
N LEU A 132 7.19 -2.06 8.41
CA LEU A 132 6.24 -1.71 9.46
C LEU A 132 5.51 -2.95 10.01
N ALA A 133 5.17 -3.90 9.13
CA ALA A 133 4.56 -5.16 9.53
C ALA A 133 5.54 -6.07 10.32
N GLU A 134 6.84 -5.94 10.08
CA GLU A 134 7.89 -6.68 10.79
C GLU A 134 8.15 -6.11 12.20
N ALA A 135 7.88 -4.81 12.38
CA ALA A 135 7.96 -4.14 13.68
C ALA A 135 6.78 -4.46 14.61
N LEU A 136 5.77 -5.21 14.14
CA LEU A 136 4.65 -5.64 14.97
C LEU A 136 5.12 -6.60 16.08
N ASP A 137 4.58 -6.43 17.28
CA ASP A 137 4.75 -7.40 18.36
C ASP A 137 3.95 -8.67 18.04
N LEU A 138 4.59 -9.63 17.40
CA LEU A 138 3.98 -10.87 16.90
C LEU A 138 3.42 -11.77 18.01
N SER A 139 3.74 -11.49 19.27
CA SER A 139 3.19 -12.22 20.42
C SER A 139 1.74 -11.81 20.73
N LEU A 140 1.38 -10.56 20.41
CA LEU A 140 0.03 -10.01 20.60
C LEU A 140 -0.91 -10.44 19.48
N SER A 141 -2.19 -10.51 19.77
CA SER A 141 -3.24 -10.54 18.74
C SER A 141 -3.45 -9.15 18.12
N ALA A 142 -4.04 -9.11 16.92
CA ALA A 142 -4.36 -7.84 16.26
C ALA A 142 -5.24 -6.92 17.12
N LEU A 143 -6.19 -7.51 17.85
CA LEU A 143 -7.07 -6.79 18.76
C LEU A 143 -6.32 -6.22 19.96
N GLU A 144 -5.45 -7.01 20.59
CA GLU A 144 -4.64 -6.55 21.73
C GLU A 144 -3.66 -5.46 21.30
N TYR A 145 -3.03 -5.62 20.13
CA TYR A 145 -2.14 -4.62 19.55
C TYR A 145 -2.85 -3.28 19.34
N MET A 146 -4.00 -3.29 18.67
CA MET A 146 -4.78 -2.07 18.43
C MET A 146 -5.27 -1.42 19.73
N MET A 147 -5.79 -2.21 20.68
CA MET A 147 -6.19 -1.72 22.01
C MET A 147 -5.02 -1.10 22.78
N LYS A 148 -3.82 -1.66 22.66
CA LYS A 148 -2.59 -1.12 23.27
C LYS A 148 -2.15 0.19 22.61
N CYS A 149 -2.27 0.29 21.29
CA CYS A 149 -1.94 1.51 20.55
C CYS A 149 -2.95 2.65 20.77
N PHE A 150 -4.21 2.32 21.06
CA PHE A 150 -5.30 3.28 21.21
C PHE A 150 -6.03 3.08 22.55
N PRO A 151 -5.39 3.41 23.69
CA PRO A 151 -5.94 3.13 25.02
C PRO A 151 -7.22 3.91 25.35
N ASP A 152 -7.51 4.98 24.60
CA ASP A 152 -8.73 5.79 24.76
C ASP A 152 -10.00 5.04 24.33
N VAL A 153 -9.85 4.04 23.45
CA VAL A 153 -10.97 3.18 23.03
C VAL A 153 -11.16 2.10 24.07
N LYS A 154 -12.23 2.21 24.88
CA LYS A 154 -12.53 1.22 25.93
C LYS A 154 -13.35 0.03 25.41
N GLU A 155 -14.12 0.25 24.36
CA GLU A 155 -15.06 -0.74 23.82
C GLU A 155 -14.35 -1.72 22.88
N ARG A 156 -14.10 -2.94 23.37
CA ARG A 156 -13.44 -4.00 22.60
C ARG A 156 -14.21 -4.35 21.31
N GLU A 157 -15.54 -4.29 21.34
CA GLU A 157 -16.39 -4.58 20.17
C GLU A 157 -16.28 -3.51 19.08
N GLU A 158 -16.01 -2.26 19.44
CA GLU A 158 -15.73 -1.20 18.47
C GLU A 158 -14.43 -1.51 17.71
N MET A 159 -13.37 -1.87 18.44
CA MET A 159 -12.09 -2.23 17.85
C MET A 159 -12.19 -3.48 16.96
N ARG A 160 -12.97 -4.48 17.38
CA ARG A 160 -13.25 -5.68 16.56
C ARG A 160 -13.96 -5.35 15.25
N ARG A 161 -14.88 -4.38 15.27
CA ARG A 161 -15.58 -3.89 14.07
C ARG A 161 -14.61 -3.21 13.10
N ILE A 162 -13.74 -2.35 13.62
CA ILE A 162 -12.71 -1.65 12.83
C ILE A 162 -11.79 -2.67 12.17
N ILE A 163 -11.14 -3.55 12.94
CA ILE A 163 -10.23 -4.56 12.39
C ILE A 163 -10.97 -5.49 11.41
N GLY A 164 -12.23 -5.82 11.70
CA GLY A 164 -13.07 -6.66 10.84
C GLY A 164 -13.35 -6.05 9.46
N ARG A 165 -13.34 -4.72 9.33
CA ARG A 165 -13.51 -4.02 8.06
C ARG A 165 -12.33 -4.25 7.10
N TYR A 166 -11.12 -4.44 7.65
CA TYR A 166 -9.90 -4.75 6.90
C TYR A 166 -9.77 -6.25 6.58
N GLY A 167 -10.87 -7.02 6.67
CA GLY A 167 -10.90 -8.42 6.23
C GLY A 167 -10.28 -9.42 7.22
N LEU A 168 -10.14 -9.07 8.50
CA LEU A 168 -9.77 -10.05 9.54
C LEU A 168 -11.02 -10.64 10.21
N SER A 169 -11.19 -11.95 10.10
CA SER A 169 -12.23 -12.70 10.79
C SER A 169 -12.10 -12.62 12.31
N GLY A 170 -13.21 -12.81 13.03
CA GLY A 170 -13.22 -12.73 14.49
C GLY A 170 -12.25 -13.68 15.20
N ARG A 171 -11.89 -14.82 14.58
CA ARG A 171 -10.87 -15.75 15.08
C ARG A 171 -9.45 -15.21 14.85
N GLN A 172 -9.17 -14.66 13.67
CA GLN A 172 -7.87 -14.05 13.34
C GLN A 172 -7.57 -12.85 14.26
N GLN A 173 -8.59 -12.08 14.62
CA GLN A 173 -8.43 -10.90 15.49
C GLN A 173 -7.89 -11.20 16.89
N ILE A 174 -8.16 -12.40 17.42
CA ILE A 174 -7.77 -12.82 18.79
C ILE A 174 -6.60 -13.82 18.78
N CYS A 175 -6.15 -14.23 17.60
CA CYS A 175 -4.99 -15.10 17.45
C CYS A 175 -3.71 -14.25 17.48
N PRO A 176 -2.62 -14.71 18.11
CA PRO A 176 -1.32 -14.06 18.01
C PRO A 176 -0.90 -13.80 16.56
N MET A 177 -0.37 -12.61 16.28
CA MET A 177 -0.01 -12.15 14.93
C MET A 177 1.09 -13.01 14.28
N ARG A 178 1.89 -13.74 15.06
CA ARG A 178 2.83 -14.74 14.54
C ARG A 178 2.16 -15.84 13.68
N HIS A 179 0.88 -16.14 13.89
CA HIS A 179 0.13 -17.13 13.09
C HIS A 179 -0.63 -16.51 11.91
N LEU A 180 -0.62 -15.18 11.77
CA LEU A 180 -1.21 -14.50 10.61
C LEU A 180 -0.24 -14.56 9.43
N SER A 181 -0.79 -14.59 8.21
CA SER A 181 -0.01 -14.41 6.98
C SER A 181 0.49 -12.97 6.87
N ASP A 182 1.50 -12.72 6.03
CA ASP A 182 2.03 -11.37 5.83
C ASP A 182 0.97 -10.41 5.28
N GLY A 183 0.09 -10.86 4.37
CA GLY A 183 -1.05 -10.08 3.91
C GLY A 183 -2.03 -9.74 5.03
N GLN A 184 -2.30 -10.67 5.95
CA GLN A 184 -3.14 -10.40 7.13
C GLN A 184 -2.48 -9.41 8.09
N ARG A 185 -1.16 -9.48 8.29
CA ARG A 185 -0.40 -8.50 9.08
C ARG A 185 -0.44 -7.12 8.43
N CYS A 186 -0.27 -7.03 7.11
CA CYS A 186 -0.41 -5.77 6.37
C CYS A 186 -1.81 -5.15 6.57
N ARG A 187 -2.87 -5.97 6.56
CA ARG A 187 -4.24 -5.51 6.84
C ARG A 187 -4.39 -4.92 8.25
N VAL A 188 -3.73 -5.49 9.25
CA VAL A 188 -3.68 -4.91 10.61
C VAL A 188 -2.98 -3.55 10.60
N VAL A 189 -1.87 -3.43 9.86
CA VAL A 189 -1.15 -2.15 9.71
C VAL A 189 -2.03 -1.09 9.04
N PHE A 190 -2.76 -1.44 7.97
CA PHE A 190 -3.70 -0.50 7.35
C PHE A 190 -4.83 -0.08 8.29
N ALA A 191 -5.36 -1.01 9.09
CA ALA A 191 -6.33 -0.69 10.14
C ALA A 191 -5.76 0.30 11.16
N TRP A 192 -4.52 0.08 11.59
CA TRP A 192 -3.80 0.95 12.51
C TRP A 192 -3.57 2.35 11.93
N LEU A 193 -3.10 2.44 10.68
CA LEU A 193 -2.85 3.73 10.00
C LEU A 193 -4.13 4.54 9.81
N ALA A 194 -5.21 3.89 9.35
CA ALA A 194 -6.48 4.56 9.14
C ALA A 194 -7.10 5.07 10.44
N PHE A 195 -6.92 4.33 11.54
CA PHE A 195 -7.44 4.73 12.84
C PHE A 195 -6.77 6.00 13.41
N GLN A 196 -5.60 6.38 12.91
CA GLN A 196 -4.94 7.65 13.25
C GLN A 196 -5.60 8.87 12.60
N VAL A 197 -6.58 8.66 11.71
CA VAL A 197 -7.28 9.72 10.96
C VAL A 197 -6.27 10.67 10.28
N PRO A 198 -5.37 10.15 9.43
CA PRO A 198 -4.27 10.93 8.88
C PRO A 198 -4.76 11.98 7.88
N HIS A 199 -4.06 13.10 7.81
CA HIS A 199 -4.25 14.11 6.77
C HIS A 199 -3.32 13.88 5.56
N LEU A 200 -2.18 13.21 5.76
CA LEU A 200 -1.23 12.85 4.73
C LEU A 200 -0.86 11.36 4.87
N LEU A 201 -1.09 10.59 3.81
CA LEU A 201 -0.68 9.19 3.70
C LEU A 201 0.64 9.08 2.95
N LEU A 202 1.63 8.46 3.56
CA LEU A 202 2.90 8.11 2.92
C LEU A 202 2.94 6.59 2.77
N LEU A 203 3.03 6.11 1.54
CA LEU A 203 2.96 4.69 1.23
C LEU A 203 4.25 4.27 0.51
N ASP A 204 5.16 3.59 1.22
CA ASP A 204 6.41 3.06 0.66
C ASP A 204 6.26 1.58 0.33
N GLU A 205 6.13 1.28 -0.97
CA GLU A 205 5.88 -0.04 -1.55
C GLU A 205 4.72 -0.81 -0.88
N PRO A 206 3.51 -0.23 -0.84
CA PRO A 206 2.38 -0.82 -0.11
C PRO A 206 1.86 -2.11 -0.73
N THR A 207 2.17 -2.38 -2.00
CA THR A 207 1.74 -3.58 -2.74
C THR A 207 2.51 -4.84 -2.36
N ASN A 208 3.63 -4.70 -1.67
CA ASN A 208 4.41 -5.84 -1.22
C ASN A 208 3.55 -6.72 -0.30
N HIS A 209 3.49 -8.02 -0.58
CA HIS A 209 2.71 -9.01 0.18
C HIS A 209 1.17 -8.88 0.07
N LEU A 210 0.67 -8.03 -0.83
CA LEU A 210 -0.76 -7.95 -1.14
C LEU A 210 -1.11 -8.78 -2.37
N ASP A 211 -2.28 -9.42 -2.34
CA ASP A 211 -2.88 -10.01 -3.55
C ASP A 211 -3.58 -8.94 -4.39
N MET A 212 -3.93 -9.28 -5.64
CA MET A 212 -4.54 -8.33 -6.57
C MET A 212 -5.86 -7.74 -6.04
N GLU A 213 -6.68 -8.55 -5.38
CA GLU A 213 -7.96 -8.09 -4.80
C GLU A 213 -7.72 -7.05 -3.70
N THR A 214 -6.71 -7.26 -2.86
CA THR A 214 -6.33 -6.30 -1.82
C THR A 214 -5.72 -5.03 -2.40
N ILE A 215 -4.98 -5.12 -3.52
CA ILE A 215 -4.44 -3.95 -4.23
C ILE A 215 -5.57 -3.11 -4.82
N ASP A 216 -6.56 -3.73 -5.46
CA ASP A 216 -7.72 -3.03 -6.02
C ASP A 216 -8.52 -2.34 -4.89
N ALA A 217 -8.76 -3.03 -3.77
CA ALA A 217 -9.40 -2.42 -2.60
C ALA A 217 -8.59 -1.24 -2.03
N LEU A 218 -7.26 -1.28 -2.11
CA LEU A 218 -6.39 -0.19 -1.65
C LEU A 218 -6.48 1.00 -2.59
N ALA A 219 -6.50 0.75 -3.90
CA ALA A 219 -6.67 1.80 -4.89
C ALA A 219 -8.01 2.53 -4.69
N ASP A 220 -9.09 1.79 -4.48
CA ASP A 220 -10.41 2.36 -4.20
C ASP A 220 -10.41 3.22 -2.93
N ALA A 221 -9.84 2.69 -1.83
CA ALA A 221 -9.76 3.43 -0.57
C ALA A 221 -8.91 4.70 -0.65
N ILE A 222 -7.83 4.69 -1.44
CA ILE A 222 -6.99 5.86 -1.67
C ILE A 222 -7.72 6.90 -2.53
N ASN A 223 -8.51 6.46 -3.51
CA ASN A 223 -9.31 7.35 -4.34
C ASN A 223 -10.42 8.05 -3.54
N ASP A 224 -11.02 7.34 -2.58
CA ASP A 224 -12.03 7.88 -1.66
C ASP A 224 -11.41 8.71 -0.51
N PHE A 225 -10.11 8.57 -0.25
CA PHE A 225 -9.43 9.34 0.78
C PHE A 225 -9.36 10.82 0.40
N GLU A 226 -9.80 11.71 1.30
CA GLU A 226 -9.82 13.16 1.05
C GLU A 226 -8.47 13.85 1.32
N GLY A 227 -7.61 13.25 2.15
CA GLY A 227 -6.31 13.82 2.54
C GLY A 227 -5.22 13.66 1.47
N GLY A 228 -4.04 14.23 1.69
CA GLY A 228 -2.93 14.18 0.73
C GLY A 228 -2.27 12.81 0.70
N MET A 229 -1.65 12.43 -0.40
CA MET A 229 -0.86 11.19 -0.45
C MET A 229 0.47 11.34 -1.19
N ILE A 230 1.42 10.51 -0.78
CA ILE A 230 2.64 10.20 -1.52
C ILE A 230 2.77 8.68 -1.61
N LEU A 231 2.79 8.15 -2.83
CA LEU A 231 3.00 6.74 -3.12
C LEU A 231 4.39 6.55 -3.73
N VAL A 232 5.24 5.76 -3.07
CA VAL A 232 6.42 5.16 -3.66
C VAL A 232 6.05 3.74 -4.06
N SER A 233 6.04 3.46 -5.36
CA SER A 233 5.74 2.12 -5.85
C SER A 233 6.40 1.88 -7.20
N HIS A 234 6.68 0.63 -7.49
CA HIS A 234 7.01 0.17 -8.85
C HIS A 234 5.79 -0.36 -9.63
N ASP A 235 4.60 -0.41 -9.01
CA ASP A 235 3.37 -0.84 -9.67
C ASP A 235 2.72 0.30 -10.47
N PHE A 236 2.93 0.27 -11.78
CA PHE A 236 2.34 1.24 -12.71
C PHE A 236 0.81 1.22 -12.76
N ARG A 237 0.16 0.10 -12.42
CA ARG A 237 -1.31 0.03 -12.40
C ARG A 237 -1.84 0.81 -11.22
N LEU A 238 -1.32 0.54 -10.02
CA LEU A 238 -1.71 1.28 -8.81
C LEU A 238 -1.43 2.78 -8.98
N ILE A 239 -0.22 3.15 -9.42
CA ILE A 239 0.13 4.56 -9.68
C ILE A 239 -0.85 5.20 -10.65
N GLY A 240 -1.16 4.52 -11.77
CA GLY A 240 -2.09 5.03 -12.78
C GLY A 240 -3.54 5.17 -12.29
N GLN A 241 -3.93 4.42 -11.26
CA GLN A 241 -5.27 4.50 -10.65
C GLN A 241 -5.39 5.65 -9.65
N VAL A 242 -4.35 5.94 -8.86
CA VAL A 242 -4.47 6.82 -7.67
C VAL A 242 -3.71 8.13 -7.75
N ALA A 243 -2.62 8.19 -8.54
CA ALA A 243 -1.76 9.37 -8.57
C ALA A 243 -2.21 10.37 -9.65
N LYS A 244 -2.17 11.66 -9.31
CA LYS A 244 -2.43 12.78 -10.25
C LYS A 244 -1.15 13.48 -10.68
N GLU A 245 -0.11 13.44 -9.85
CA GLU A 245 1.20 14.01 -10.11
C GLU A 245 2.28 12.93 -10.04
N ILE A 246 3.32 13.07 -10.87
CA ILE A 246 4.49 12.20 -10.82
C ILE A 246 5.69 13.06 -10.45
N TRP A 247 6.42 12.64 -9.42
CA TRP A 247 7.64 13.28 -8.97
C TRP A 247 8.80 12.32 -9.18
N ILE A 248 9.84 12.78 -9.88
CA ILE A 248 11.02 11.99 -10.23
C ILE A 248 12.15 12.36 -9.28
N CYS A 249 12.63 11.38 -8.52
CA CYS A 249 13.79 11.48 -7.64
C CYS A 249 15.04 10.99 -8.37
N GLU A 250 15.85 11.93 -8.88
CA GLU A 250 17.10 11.65 -9.59
C GLU A 250 18.09 12.83 -9.38
N ASN A 251 19.39 12.58 -9.53
CA ASN A 251 20.44 13.61 -9.51
C ASN A 251 20.38 14.54 -8.29
N SER A 252 20.23 13.95 -7.11
CA SER A 252 20.17 14.66 -5.83
C SER A 252 19.04 15.69 -5.70
N THR A 253 17.94 15.50 -6.41
CA THR A 253 16.75 16.37 -6.34
C THR A 253 15.48 15.59 -6.66
N ILE A 254 14.33 16.21 -6.44
CA ILE A 254 13.02 15.69 -6.83
C ILE A 254 12.36 16.73 -7.73
N ARG A 255 11.93 16.31 -8.92
CA ARG A 255 11.30 17.19 -9.91
C ARG A 255 9.91 16.72 -10.28
N LYS A 256 8.98 17.65 -10.43
CA LYS A 256 7.66 17.36 -10.97
C LYS A 256 7.77 16.98 -12.45
N TRP A 257 7.12 15.89 -12.83
CA TRP A 257 6.99 15.44 -14.20
C TRP A 257 5.65 15.89 -14.76
N ASN A 258 5.69 16.68 -15.82
CA ASN A 258 4.51 17.35 -16.37
C ASN A 258 3.69 16.49 -17.34
N LYS A 259 3.96 15.18 -17.43
CA LYS A 259 3.23 14.26 -18.31
C LYS A 259 2.66 13.09 -17.50
N GLY A 260 1.89 12.24 -18.14
CA GLY A 260 1.30 11.06 -17.51
C GLY A 260 2.31 9.95 -17.22
N ILE A 261 1.80 8.91 -16.56
CA ILE A 261 2.57 7.72 -16.15
C ILE A 261 3.00 6.88 -17.35
N ILE A 262 2.20 6.87 -18.42
CA ILE A 262 2.50 6.14 -19.66
C ILE A 262 3.71 6.77 -20.34
N GLU A 263 3.76 8.09 -20.41
CA GLU A 263 4.90 8.84 -20.96
C GLU A 263 6.14 8.65 -20.10
N TYR A 264 6.00 8.60 -18.77
CA TYR A 264 7.11 8.27 -17.89
C TYR A 264 7.65 6.85 -18.14
N LYS A 265 6.78 5.85 -18.30
CA LYS A 265 7.18 4.49 -18.66
C LYS A 265 7.92 4.42 -19.99
N ASN A 266 7.45 5.15 -21.00
CA ASN A 266 8.12 5.25 -22.30
C ASN A 266 9.47 5.96 -22.20
N HIS A 267 9.56 7.02 -21.38
CA HIS A 267 10.81 7.70 -21.09
C HIS A 267 11.86 6.76 -20.48
N LEU A 268 11.46 5.97 -19.48
CA LEU A 268 12.34 4.95 -18.88
C LEU A 268 12.82 3.91 -19.90
N ARG A 269 11.91 3.40 -20.73
CA ARG A 269 12.25 2.43 -21.79
C ARG A 269 13.29 3.00 -22.76
N ASN A 270 13.12 4.25 -23.19
CA ASN A 270 14.06 4.89 -24.11
C ASN A 270 15.42 5.18 -23.47
N LYS A 271 15.45 5.47 -22.16
CA LYS A 271 16.69 5.66 -21.39
C LYS A 271 17.49 4.35 -21.32
N MET A 272 16.83 3.24 -21.01
CA MET A 272 17.45 1.91 -20.96
C MET A 272 18.01 1.46 -22.33
N LEU A 273 17.27 1.72 -23.42
CA LEU A 273 17.74 1.40 -24.77
C LEU A 273 19.02 2.17 -25.14
N LYS A 274 19.08 3.46 -24.82
CA LYS A 274 20.28 4.27 -25.05
C LYS A 274 21.47 3.77 -24.23
N GLU A 275 21.27 3.45 -22.95
CA GLU A 275 22.35 2.91 -22.11
C GLU A 275 22.90 1.59 -22.65
N SER A 276 22.04 0.70 -23.16
CA SER A 276 22.48 -0.58 -23.76
C SER A 276 23.26 -0.43 -25.08
N GLU A 277 22.95 0.59 -25.89
CA GLU A 277 23.68 0.86 -27.14
C GLU A 277 25.10 1.38 -26.87
N PHE A 278 25.30 2.13 -25.77
CA PHE A 278 26.61 2.65 -25.36
C PHE A 278 27.54 1.61 -24.72
N GLU A 279 27.01 0.49 -24.19
CA GLU A 279 27.84 -0.59 -23.61
C GLU A 279 28.36 -1.59 -24.66
N THR A 280 27.77 -1.58 -25.87
CA THR A 280 28.15 -2.49 -26.97
C THR A 280 29.00 -1.85 -28.08
N GLY A 281 29.35 -0.57 -27.96
CA GLY A 281 30.19 0.17 -28.93
C GLY A 281 31.54 0.57 -28.35
#